data_AF-A0A2U3YA54-F1
#
_entry.id   AF-A0A2U3YA54-F1
#
_cell.length_a   1.000
_cell.length_b   1.000
_cell.length_c   1.000
_cell.angle_alpha   90.00
_cell.angle_beta   90.00
_cell.angle_gamma   90.00
#
_symmetry.space_group_name_H-M   'P 1'
#
loop_
_entity.id
_entity.type
_entity.pdbx_description
1 polymer ?
#
loop_
_entity_poly.entity_id
_entity_poly.type
_entity_poly.pdbx_seq_one_letter_code
_entity_poly.pdbx_strand_id
1 'polypeptide(L)'
;MRSRSNSGVRLDGYARLVQQTILCYQGLRIIFTLDEVAFIQNLVFYIEAAYKVADYGMWERGDKTNQGIPELNASSVGMAKAALEAIDELDLFGAHGGRKSVIHVLPDDVEHCQSILFSMLPRASTSKEIDAGLLSIISFPAFAVEDVNLVNVTKNEIISKLQGRYGCCRFLRDGYKTPREDPNRLHYDPAELKLFENIECEWPVFWTYFIIDGVFTGDAVQVQEYREALEGVLIRGKNGIRLVPELYAIPPNKVDEEYKNPHTVDRVPLGKLPHLWGQSLYILSSLLAEGFLATGEIDPLNRRFSTSVKPDVVVQVTVLAENNHIKDLLRKHGVNVQSIADIHPIRVQPGRILSHIYAKLGRNKNMKLSGRPYRHIGVLGTSKLYVIRNQIFTFTPQFTDQHHFYLALDNEMIVEMLRIELAYLCTCWRMTGRPTLTFPITHTMLTNDGSDIHSAVLSTIRKLEDGYFGGARVKLGSLSEFLTTSFYTYLTFLDPDCDEKLFDDASEGSFSPDSDLGGYLEDTYNQVTESEDELDQYINHLLQSTSLKCYLPPLCKKTEDSHVFSAIHSTRDILSVMAKAKGLEIPFVPMTLPTKVLSAHRKSLNLVDSPQPLLKKVKYLESLFFF
;
A
#
# COMPACT_ATOMS: atom_id res chain seq x y z
N MET A 1 -26.61 1.18 18.11
CA MET A 1 -25.58 0.28 18.67
C MET A 1 -24.57 1.12 19.44
N ARG A 2 -24.82 1.40 20.73
CA ARG A 2 -23.86 2.06 21.62
C ARG A 2 -23.60 1.10 22.78
N SER A 3 -22.63 0.22 22.60
CA SER A 3 -22.04 -0.54 23.70
C SER A 3 -20.91 0.28 24.31
N ARG A 4 -20.43 -0.05 25.50
CA ARG A 4 -19.30 0.59 26.22
C ARG A 4 -17.95 0.58 25.47
N SER A 5 -17.93 0.13 24.22
CA SER A 5 -16.82 0.21 23.27
C SER A 5 -16.52 1.68 22.94
N ASN A 6 -15.25 2.09 22.98
CA ASN A 6 -14.79 3.33 22.36
C ASN A 6 -15.47 3.44 20.98
N SER A 7 -16.26 4.48 20.74
CA SER A 7 -16.95 4.72 19.46
C SER A 7 -15.99 5.19 18.37
N GLY A 8 -14.76 4.68 18.41
CA GLY A 8 -13.64 5.10 17.61
C GLY A 8 -13.54 4.35 16.30
N VAL A 9 -12.70 4.86 15.41
CA VAL A 9 -12.44 4.26 14.11
C VAL A 9 -11.83 2.86 14.29
N ARG A 10 -12.39 1.89 13.58
CA ARG A 10 -11.91 0.49 13.48
C ARG A 10 -11.71 0.14 12.02
N LEU A 11 -10.47 0.19 11.55
CA LEU A 11 -10.20 -0.07 10.14
C LEU A 11 -10.24 -1.57 9.80
N ASP A 12 -10.05 -2.44 10.79
CA ASP A 12 -10.22 -3.89 10.65
C ASP A 12 -11.68 -4.30 10.37
N GLY A 13 -12.66 -3.49 10.77
CA GLY A 13 -14.08 -3.72 10.51
C GLY A 13 -14.45 -3.78 9.01
N TYR A 14 -13.58 -3.24 8.15
CA TYR A 14 -13.71 -3.29 6.69
C TYR A 14 -13.19 -4.60 6.07
N ALA A 15 -12.78 -5.59 6.89
CA ALA A 15 -12.69 -6.99 6.48
C ALA A 15 -13.97 -7.50 5.78
N ARG A 16 -15.10 -6.84 6.03
CA ARG A 16 -16.36 -7.05 5.29
C ARG A 16 -16.21 -6.83 3.77
N LEU A 17 -15.30 -5.99 3.30
CA LEU A 17 -15.03 -5.80 1.87
C LEU A 17 -14.31 -7.02 1.27
N VAL A 18 -13.37 -7.62 2.01
CA VAL A 18 -12.78 -8.93 1.64
C VAL A 18 -13.89 -9.97 1.58
N GLN A 19 -14.75 -10.02 2.60
CA GLN A 19 -15.87 -10.97 2.63
C GLN A 19 -16.87 -10.73 1.49
N GLN A 20 -17.20 -9.47 1.21
CA GLN A 20 -18.10 -9.10 0.13
C GLN A 20 -17.54 -9.56 -1.22
N THR A 21 -16.24 -9.38 -1.42
CA THR A 21 -15.54 -9.92 -2.60
C THR A 21 -15.72 -11.43 -2.71
N ILE A 22 -15.43 -12.18 -1.63
CA ILE A 22 -15.62 -13.63 -1.59
C ILE A 22 -17.06 -14.02 -1.96
N LEU A 23 -18.06 -13.34 -1.38
CA LEU A 23 -19.47 -13.62 -1.64
C LEU A 23 -19.85 -13.31 -3.10
N CYS A 24 -19.38 -12.20 -3.66
CA CYS A 24 -19.58 -11.87 -5.08
C CYS A 24 -18.98 -12.93 -6.01
N TYR A 25 -17.76 -13.40 -5.74
CA TYR A 25 -17.13 -14.51 -6.48
C TYR A 25 -17.89 -15.84 -6.34
N GLN A 26 -18.53 -16.07 -5.20
CA GLN A 26 -19.38 -17.23 -4.96
C GLN A 26 -20.78 -17.09 -5.60
N GLY A 27 -21.05 -16.01 -6.36
CA GLY A 27 -22.31 -15.78 -7.07
C GLY A 27 -23.43 -15.18 -6.22
N LEU A 28 -23.13 -14.72 -4.99
CA LEU A 28 -24.10 -14.05 -4.14
C LEU A 28 -24.18 -12.57 -4.50
N ARG A 29 -25.34 -12.15 -5.03
CA ARG A 29 -25.61 -10.75 -5.33
C ARG A 29 -26.08 -10.00 -4.09
N ILE A 30 -25.24 -9.08 -3.61
CA ILE A 30 -25.52 -8.23 -2.44
C ILE A 30 -25.70 -6.77 -2.84
N ILE A 31 -25.16 -6.36 -3.99
CA ILE A 31 -25.21 -5.00 -4.53
C ILE A 31 -26.10 -4.99 -5.77
N PHE A 32 -27.00 -4.00 -5.85
CA PHE A 32 -28.07 -3.94 -6.84
C PHE A 32 -28.11 -2.62 -7.62
N THR A 33 -27.61 -1.52 -7.06
CA THR A 33 -27.66 -0.19 -7.69
C THR A 33 -26.27 0.45 -7.87
N LEU A 34 -26.16 1.39 -8.82
CA LEU A 34 -24.92 2.16 -8.99
C LEU A 34 -24.67 3.14 -7.82
N ASP A 35 -25.71 3.54 -7.10
CA ASP A 35 -25.57 4.31 -5.86
C ASP A 35 -24.82 3.48 -4.81
N GLU A 36 -25.19 2.20 -4.65
CA GLU A 36 -24.48 1.27 -3.76
C GLU A 36 -23.04 1.01 -4.23
N VAL A 37 -22.80 0.90 -5.54
CA VAL A 37 -21.43 0.82 -6.09
C VAL A 37 -20.62 2.06 -5.69
N ALA A 38 -21.17 3.26 -5.88
CA ALA A 38 -20.50 4.50 -5.49
C ALA A 38 -20.22 4.54 -3.99
N PHE A 39 -21.14 4.06 -3.15
CA PHE A 39 -20.91 3.91 -1.71
C PHE A 39 -19.72 3.00 -1.40
N ILE A 40 -19.65 1.81 -2.01
CA ILE A 40 -18.51 0.89 -1.84
C ILE A 40 -17.20 1.51 -2.33
N GLN A 41 -17.22 2.20 -3.48
CA GLN A 41 -16.05 2.92 -3.99
C GLN A 41 -15.56 4.02 -3.02
N ASN A 42 -16.46 4.70 -2.30
CA ASN A 42 -16.07 5.66 -1.27
C ASN A 42 -15.53 4.98 0.01
N LEU A 43 -16.02 3.79 0.36
CA LEU A 43 -15.43 3.00 1.43
C LEU A 43 -13.98 2.59 1.11
N VAL A 44 -13.68 2.30 -0.15
CA VAL A 44 -12.31 2.05 -0.62
C VAL A 44 -11.42 3.27 -0.34
N PHE A 45 -11.83 4.48 -0.74
CA PHE A 45 -11.04 5.70 -0.50
C PHE A 45 -10.79 6.00 0.98
N TYR A 46 -11.70 5.55 1.85
CA TYR A 46 -11.55 5.63 3.29
C TYR A 46 -10.44 4.70 3.80
N ILE A 47 -10.39 3.45 3.31
CA ILE A 47 -9.40 2.45 3.75
C ILE A 47 -8.05 2.55 3.04
N GLU A 48 -7.96 3.20 1.86
CA GLU A 48 -6.68 3.51 1.19
C GLU A 48 -5.70 4.26 2.10
N ALA A 49 -6.20 5.03 3.07
CA ALA A 49 -5.37 5.77 4.02
C ALA A 49 -4.92 4.94 5.24
N ALA A 50 -5.25 3.65 5.33
CA ALA A 50 -5.01 2.83 6.52
C ALA A 50 -3.54 2.79 6.96
N TYR A 51 -2.59 2.88 6.01
CA TYR A 51 -1.15 2.91 6.29
C TYR A 51 -0.69 4.08 7.18
N LYS A 52 -1.51 5.13 7.33
CA LYS A 52 -1.20 6.34 8.11
C LYS A 52 -2.29 6.75 9.10
N VAL A 53 -3.39 6.00 9.18
CA VAL A 53 -4.51 6.32 10.07
C VAL A 53 -4.41 5.46 11.33
N ALA A 54 -4.21 6.12 12.46
CA ALA A 54 -4.26 5.48 13.76
C ALA A 54 -5.70 5.06 14.09
N ASP A 55 -5.88 3.86 14.64
CA ASP A 55 -7.19 3.29 14.96
C ASP A 55 -7.19 2.58 16.33
N TYR A 56 -8.34 2.03 16.72
CA TYR A 56 -8.47 1.32 18.00
C TYR A 56 -8.10 -0.17 17.93
N GLY A 57 -7.68 -0.65 16.74
CA GLY A 57 -7.40 -2.04 16.46
C GLY A 57 -8.60 -2.98 16.69
N MET A 58 -8.38 -4.25 16.41
CA MET A 58 -9.41 -5.30 16.55
C MET A 58 -9.90 -5.53 17.97
N TRP A 59 -9.12 -5.09 18.97
CA TRP A 59 -9.45 -5.20 20.39
C TRP A 59 -10.19 -3.99 20.96
N GLU A 60 -10.46 -2.95 20.14
CA GLU A 60 -11.20 -1.73 20.50
C GLU A 60 -10.55 -0.88 21.60
N ARG A 61 -9.23 -0.98 21.74
CA ARG A 61 -8.46 -0.35 22.84
C ARG A 61 -7.49 0.73 22.37
N GLY A 62 -7.10 0.71 21.10
CA GLY A 62 -6.01 1.53 20.60
C GLY A 62 -4.71 1.02 21.19
N ASP A 63 -4.03 1.86 21.96
CA ASP A 63 -2.78 1.53 22.62
C ASP A 63 -2.91 0.44 23.71
N LYS A 64 -1.78 -0.18 24.06
CA LYS A 64 -1.68 -1.24 25.07
C LYS A 64 -2.17 -0.80 26.46
N THR A 65 -2.05 0.49 26.81
CA THR A 65 -2.53 1.00 28.11
C THR A 65 -4.03 1.20 28.15
N ASN A 66 -4.71 1.08 27.00
CA ASN A 66 -6.15 1.25 26.88
C ASN A 66 -6.59 2.60 27.46
N GLN A 67 -5.88 3.68 27.14
CA GLN A 67 -6.23 5.05 27.56
C GLN A 67 -7.08 5.79 26.52
N GLY A 68 -7.60 5.06 25.53
CA GLY A 68 -8.38 5.63 24.44
C GLY A 68 -7.52 6.29 23.37
N ILE A 69 -6.21 6.03 23.35
CA ILE A 69 -5.26 6.60 22.39
C ILE A 69 -5.18 5.67 21.18
N PRO A 70 -5.60 6.11 19.98
CA PRO A 70 -5.44 5.30 18.78
C PRO A 70 -3.97 5.20 18.38
N GLU A 71 -3.60 4.09 17.76
CA GLU A 71 -2.26 3.87 17.21
C GLU A 71 -2.34 3.14 15.87
N LEU A 72 -1.23 3.08 15.13
CA LEU A 72 -1.17 2.29 13.91
C LEU A 72 -1.09 0.80 14.29
N ASN A 73 -2.15 0.04 14.00
CA ASN A 73 -2.21 -1.40 14.27
C ASN A 73 -1.94 -2.19 12.99
N ALA A 74 -0.93 -3.06 13.01
CA ALA A 74 -0.53 -3.86 11.85
C ALA A 74 -1.65 -4.79 11.36
N SER A 75 -2.48 -5.34 12.26
CA SER A 75 -3.66 -6.14 11.89
C SER A 75 -4.66 -5.35 11.05
N SER A 76 -4.93 -4.09 11.42
CA SER A 76 -5.79 -3.19 10.64
C SER A 76 -5.20 -2.86 9.27
N VAL A 77 -3.90 -2.55 9.21
CA VAL A 77 -3.20 -2.27 7.94
C VAL A 77 -3.21 -3.50 7.03
N GLY A 78 -2.96 -4.69 7.57
CA GLY A 78 -2.96 -5.94 6.80
C GLY A 78 -4.34 -6.33 6.28
N MET A 79 -5.39 -6.15 7.08
CA MET A 79 -6.76 -6.36 6.62
C MET A 79 -7.17 -5.33 5.56
N ALA A 80 -6.78 -4.06 5.70
CA ALA A 80 -7.03 -3.03 4.70
C ALA A 80 -6.30 -3.33 3.38
N LYS A 81 -5.02 -3.69 3.42
CA LYS A 81 -4.26 -4.13 2.24
C LYS A 81 -4.99 -5.27 1.51
N ALA A 82 -5.40 -6.29 2.26
CA ALA A 82 -6.09 -7.42 1.67
C ALA A 82 -7.45 -7.05 1.08
N ALA A 83 -8.19 -6.13 1.71
CA ALA A 83 -9.45 -5.62 1.19
C ALA A 83 -9.26 -4.84 -0.12
N LEU A 84 -8.25 -3.96 -0.17
CA LEU A 84 -7.89 -3.17 -1.33
C LEU A 84 -7.51 -4.06 -2.52
N GLU A 85 -6.60 -5.02 -2.30
CA GLU A 85 -6.20 -5.97 -3.34
C GLU A 85 -7.35 -6.89 -3.76
N ALA A 86 -8.27 -7.22 -2.85
CA ALA A 86 -9.38 -8.13 -3.17
C ALA A 86 -10.45 -7.45 -4.04
N ILE A 87 -10.76 -6.19 -3.74
CA ILE A 87 -11.84 -5.46 -4.40
C ILE A 87 -11.42 -4.76 -5.69
N ASP A 88 -10.11 -4.64 -5.96
CA ASP A 88 -9.61 -4.01 -7.18
C ASP A 88 -10.09 -4.76 -8.42
N GLU A 89 -10.58 -3.99 -9.40
CA GLU A 89 -11.17 -4.45 -10.65
C GLU A 89 -12.36 -5.42 -10.50
N LEU A 90 -12.95 -5.51 -9.29
CA LEU A 90 -14.12 -6.33 -9.03
C LEU A 90 -15.39 -5.68 -9.57
N ASP A 91 -16.12 -6.40 -10.42
CA ASP A 91 -17.48 -6.04 -10.81
C ASP A 91 -18.48 -6.46 -9.73
N LEU A 92 -19.07 -5.49 -9.03
CA LEU A 92 -20.00 -5.73 -7.93
C LEU A 92 -21.35 -6.32 -8.37
N PHE A 93 -21.68 -6.28 -9.66
CA PHE A 93 -22.85 -6.97 -10.22
C PHE A 93 -22.51 -8.36 -10.78
N GLY A 94 -21.25 -8.79 -10.67
CA GLY A 94 -20.78 -10.08 -11.15
C GLY A 94 -20.96 -10.22 -12.67
N ALA A 95 -21.38 -11.40 -13.12
CA ALA A 95 -21.53 -11.70 -14.56
C ALA A 95 -22.56 -10.83 -15.31
N HIS A 96 -23.40 -10.08 -14.58
CA HIS A 96 -24.45 -9.23 -15.16
C HIS A 96 -24.07 -7.75 -15.13
N GLY A 97 -22.86 -7.44 -14.65
CA GLY A 97 -22.35 -6.09 -14.54
C GLY A 97 -21.74 -5.56 -15.82
N GLY A 98 -21.21 -4.35 -15.70
CA GLY A 98 -20.44 -3.71 -16.74
C GLY A 98 -19.37 -2.82 -16.12
N ARG A 99 -18.60 -2.13 -16.95
CA ARG A 99 -17.47 -1.31 -16.47
C ARG A 99 -17.86 -0.23 -15.45
N LYS A 100 -19.14 0.18 -15.40
CA LYS A 100 -19.68 1.13 -14.40
C LYS A 100 -19.84 0.56 -12.99
N SER A 101 -19.90 -0.76 -12.83
CA SER A 101 -20.00 -1.45 -11.53
C SER A 101 -18.67 -2.00 -11.02
N VAL A 102 -17.57 -1.68 -11.72
CA VAL A 102 -16.21 -2.06 -11.36
C VAL A 102 -15.66 -1.09 -10.31
N ILE A 103 -15.06 -1.63 -9.26
CA ILE A 103 -14.34 -0.86 -8.25
C ILE A 103 -12.89 -0.68 -8.69
N HIS A 104 -12.37 0.53 -8.50
CA HIS A 104 -10.98 0.86 -8.80
C HIS A 104 -10.21 1.15 -7.52
N VAL A 105 -9.02 0.56 -7.42
CA VAL A 105 -8.05 0.82 -6.36
C VAL A 105 -6.74 1.32 -6.97
N LEU A 106 -6.08 2.24 -6.29
CA LEU A 106 -4.76 2.70 -6.72
C LEU A 106 -3.66 1.79 -6.13
N PRO A 107 -2.74 1.27 -6.96
CA PRO A 107 -1.70 0.34 -6.50
C PRO A 107 -0.71 1.01 -5.55
N ASP A 108 -0.52 2.33 -5.65
CA ASP A 108 0.37 3.07 -4.75
C ASP A 108 -0.10 2.97 -3.28
N ASP A 109 -1.42 2.99 -3.03
CA ASP A 109 -1.97 2.91 -1.67
C ASP A 109 -1.84 1.49 -1.07
N VAL A 110 -1.89 0.46 -1.91
CA VAL A 110 -1.62 -0.93 -1.52
C VAL A 110 -0.15 -1.12 -1.12
N GLU A 111 0.77 -0.59 -1.91
CA GLU A 111 2.22 -0.69 -1.65
C GLU A 111 2.66 0.15 -0.44
N HIS A 112 1.98 1.25 -0.13
CA HIS A 112 2.16 1.93 1.15
C HIS A 112 1.80 1.02 2.34
N CYS A 113 0.68 0.29 2.26
CA CYS A 113 0.31 -0.67 3.31
C CYS A 113 1.34 -1.80 3.43
N GLN A 114 1.83 -2.33 2.29
CA GLN A 114 2.90 -3.35 2.26
C GLN A 114 4.18 -2.86 2.95
N SER A 115 4.61 -1.64 2.64
CA SER A 115 5.82 -1.04 3.22
C SER A 115 5.71 -0.89 4.74
N ILE A 116 4.54 -0.48 5.23
CA ILE A 116 4.27 -0.40 6.67
C ILE A 116 4.34 -1.79 7.32
N LEU A 117 3.68 -2.81 6.74
CA LEU A 117 3.71 -4.18 7.29
C LEU A 117 5.13 -4.73 7.36
N PHE A 118 5.92 -4.53 6.29
CA PHE A 118 7.32 -4.94 6.25
C PHE A 118 8.16 -4.27 7.35
N SER A 119 7.88 -2.99 7.65
CA SER A 119 8.60 -2.23 8.68
C SER A 119 8.18 -2.56 10.11
N MET A 120 6.91 -2.95 10.31
CA MET A 120 6.33 -3.15 11.64
C MET A 120 6.53 -4.57 12.14
N LEU A 121 6.24 -5.58 11.32
CA LEU A 121 6.22 -6.97 11.76
C LEU A 121 7.60 -7.44 12.23
N PRO A 122 7.68 -8.30 13.27
CA PRO A 122 6.57 -8.97 13.96
C PRO A 122 5.82 -8.10 14.99
N ARG A 123 6.22 -6.83 15.18
CA ARG A 123 5.56 -5.93 16.12
C ARG A 123 4.17 -5.55 15.63
N ALA A 124 3.19 -5.57 16.53
CA ALA A 124 1.80 -5.26 16.17
C ALA A 124 1.52 -3.75 16.13
N SER A 125 2.16 -2.97 16.99
CA SER A 125 2.00 -1.51 17.04
C SER A 125 3.16 -0.85 17.82
N THR A 126 3.12 0.47 18.02
CA THR A 126 4.12 1.18 18.84
C THR A 126 4.14 0.66 20.29
N SER A 127 2.98 0.36 20.86
CA SER A 127 2.86 -0.06 22.26
C SER A 127 2.77 -1.58 22.46
N LYS A 128 2.39 -2.35 21.43
CA LYS A 128 2.26 -3.82 21.48
C LYS A 128 3.42 -4.50 20.76
N GLU A 129 4.26 -5.17 21.54
CA GLU A 129 5.47 -5.86 21.06
C GLU A 129 5.14 -7.03 20.14
N ILE A 130 4.01 -7.70 20.38
CA ILE A 130 3.46 -8.80 19.59
C ILE A 130 1.94 -8.89 19.87
N ASP A 131 1.15 -9.38 18.91
CA ASP A 131 -0.30 -9.58 19.05
C ASP A 131 -0.73 -10.82 18.25
N ALA A 132 -1.55 -11.69 18.83
CA ALA A 132 -2.05 -12.90 18.19
C ALA A 132 -3.01 -12.59 17.03
N GLY A 133 -3.59 -11.40 17.00
CA GLY A 133 -4.36 -10.87 15.88
C GLY A 133 -3.60 -10.82 14.56
N LEU A 134 -2.27 -10.79 14.60
CA LEU A 134 -1.42 -10.84 13.40
C LEU A 134 -1.58 -12.15 12.62
N LEU A 135 -2.05 -13.25 13.25
CA LEU A 135 -2.40 -14.50 12.55
C LEU A 135 -3.40 -14.27 11.41
N SER A 136 -4.33 -13.32 11.59
CA SER A 136 -5.34 -13.00 10.57
C SER A 136 -4.77 -12.34 9.32
N ILE A 137 -3.56 -11.76 9.39
CA ILE A 137 -2.93 -11.06 8.27
C ILE A 137 -1.76 -11.82 7.64
N ILE A 138 -1.05 -12.65 8.41
CA ILE A 138 0.05 -13.48 7.88
C ILE A 138 -0.47 -14.77 7.23
N SER A 139 -1.70 -15.16 7.55
CA SER A 139 -2.39 -16.35 7.04
C SER A 139 -3.84 -15.99 6.66
N PHE A 140 -4.72 -16.99 6.63
CA PHE A 140 -6.15 -16.76 6.38
C PHE A 140 -6.74 -15.82 7.44
N PRO A 141 -7.59 -14.84 7.05
CA PRO A 141 -8.12 -14.63 5.69
C PRO A 141 -7.30 -13.69 4.81
N ALA A 142 -6.39 -12.88 5.35
CA ALA A 142 -5.86 -11.76 4.58
C ALA A 142 -4.69 -12.14 3.66
N PHE A 143 -3.79 -13.03 4.08
CA PHE A 143 -2.53 -13.34 3.38
C PHE A 143 -1.79 -12.08 2.89
N ALA A 144 -1.80 -11.03 3.73
CA ALA A 144 -1.39 -9.68 3.36
C ALA A 144 0.14 -9.54 3.23
N VAL A 145 0.90 -10.40 3.93
CA VAL A 145 2.36 -10.33 4.01
C VAL A 145 3.01 -11.18 2.92
N GLU A 146 3.86 -10.57 2.11
CA GLU A 146 4.47 -11.20 0.93
C GLU A 146 5.83 -11.85 1.20
N ASP A 147 6.49 -11.54 2.32
CA ASP A 147 7.78 -12.15 2.70
C ASP A 147 7.54 -13.37 3.60
N VAL A 148 7.85 -14.55 3.08
CA VAL A 148 7.72 -15.82 3.80
C VAL A 148 8.56 -15.88 5.08
N ASN A 149 9.73 -15.22 5.10
CA ASN A 149 10.56 -15.18 6.30
C ASN A 149 9.87 -14.35 7.38
N LEU A 150 9.26 -13.22 6.99
CA LEU A 150 8.53 -12.36 7.91
C LEU A 150 7.27 -13.04 8.46
N VAL A 151 6.55 -13.78 7.62
CA VAL A 151 5.42 -14.64 8.03
C VAL A 151 5.88 -15.65 9.08
N ASN A 152 6.96 -16.39 8.81
CA ASN A 152 7.47 -17.42 9.72
C ASN A 152 7.99 -16.84 11.04
N VAL A 153 8.74 -15.73 10.99
CA VAL A 153 9.22 -15.03 12.19
C VAL A 153 8.04 -14.56 13.03
N THR A 154 7.03 -13.94 12.42
CA THR A 154 5.84 -13.45 13.12
C THR A 154 5.07 -14.60 13.77
N LYS A 155 4.83 -15.69 13.04
CA LYS A 155 4.16 -16.89 13.57
C LYS A 155 4.93 -17.49 14.76
N ASN A 156 6.25 -17.62 14.65
CA ASN A 156 7.08 -18.19 15.73
C ASN A 156 7.12 -17.28 16.97
N GLU A 157 7.12 -15.96 16.80
CA GLU A 157 7.01 -15.00 17.91
C GLU A 157 5.66 -15.11 18.62
N ILE A 158 4.55 -15.31 17.89
CA ILE A 158 3.22 -15.54 18.48
C ILE A 158 3.21 -16.85 19.27
N ILE A 159 3.69 -17.96 18.68
CA ILE A 159 3.73 -19.26 19.34
C ILE A 159 4.60 -19.18 20.61
N SER A 160 5.81 -18.63 20.51
CA SER A 160 6.75 -18.61 21.63
C SER A 160 6.34 -17.71 22.79
N LYS A 161 5.66 -16.58 22.53
CA LYS A 161 5.33 -15.58 23.55
C LYS A 161 3.89 -15.60 24.01
N LEU A 162 2.95 -16.00 23.16
CA LEU A 162 1.52 -15.84 23.43
C LEU A 162 0.79 -17.18 23.60
N GLN A 163 1.33 -18.30 23.15
CA GLN A 163 0.69 -19.60 23.31
C GLN A 163 0.69 -20.04 24.79
N GLY A 164 -0.46 -20.52 25.25
CA GLY A 164 -0.67 -21.15 26.56
C GLY A 164 -1.33 -22.52 26.44
N ARG A 165 -1.87 -23.03 27.55
CA ARG A 165 -2.47 -24.37 27.65
C ARG A 165 -3.92 -24.44 27.12
N TYR A 166 -4.54 -23.31 26.84
CA TYR A 166 -5.94 -23.19 26.42
C TYR A 166 -6.14 -22.32 25.16
N GLY A 167 -5.06 -21.89 24.51
CA GLY A 167 -5.12 -21.00 23.35
C GLY A 167 -3.92 -20.06 23.31
N CYS A 168 -4.10 -18.86 22.76
CA CYS A 168 -3.11 -17.79 22.87
C CYS A 168 -3.68 -16.59 23.64
N CYS A 169 -2.83 -15.88 24.38
CA CYS A 169 -3.14 -14.54 24.86
C CYS A 169 -3.26 -13.57 23.67
N ARG A 170 -4.07 -12.52 23.78
CA ARG A 170 -4.23 -11.54 22.69
C ARG A 170 -2.92 -10.79 22.45
N PHE A 171 -2.32 -10.26 23.50
CA PHE A 171 -0.99 -9.66 23.54
C PHE A 171 -0.48 -9.72 24.99
N LEU A 172 0.82 -9.49 25.19
CA LEU A 172 1.44 -9.52 26.52
C LEU A 172 0.87 -8.43 27.43
N ARG A 173 0.66 -8.72 28.72
CA ARG A 173 0.12 -7.81 29.73
C ARG A 173 -1.28 -7.28 29.40
N ASP A 174 -2.08 -8.11 28.74
CA ASP A 174 -3.47 -7.83 28.47
C ASP A 174 -4.34 -8.11 29.72
N GLY A 175 -4.98 -7.06 30.24
CA GLY A 175 -5.81 -7.15 31.44
C GLY A 175 -7.22 -7.66 31.20
N TYR A 176 -7.69 -7.79 29.96
CA TYR A 176 -9.11 -8.06 29.70
C TYR A 176 -9.61 -9.34 30.34
N LYS A 177 -10.63 -9.19 31.19
CA LYS A 177 -11.27 -10.22 32.01
C LYS A 177 -10.31 -10.99 32.93
N THR A 178 -9.11 -10.47 33.15
CA THR A 178 -8.21 -11.01 34.17
C THR A 178 -8.79 -10.73 35.56
N PRO A 179 -8.49 -11.55 36.58
CA PRO A 179 -8.99 -11.32 37.93
C PRO A 179 -8.56 -10.00 38.59
N ARG A 180 -7.53 -9.33 38.05
CA ARG A 180 -7.01 -8.06 38.54
C ARG A 180 -7.58 -6.85 37.81
N GLU A 181 -8.34 -7.04 36.73
CA GLU A 181 -8.98 -5.95 36.01
C GLU A 181 -10.18 -5.42 36.80
N ASP A 182 -10.32 -4.10 36.90
CA ASP A 182 -11.54 -3.46 37.38
C ASP A 182 -12.60 -3.45 36.26
N PRO A 183 -13.69 -4.23 36.37
CA PRO A 183 -14.70 -4.33 35.32
C PRO A 183 -15.57 -3.06 35.20
N ASN A 184 -15.49 -2.14 36.17
CA ASN A 184 -16.28 -0.91 36.16
C ASN A 184 -15.59 0.24 35.41
N ARG A 185 -14.31 0.07 35.06
CA ARG A 185 -13.49 1.12 34.47
C ARG A 185 -13.12 0.79 33.02
N LEU A 186 -13.21 1.80 32.15
CA LEU A 186 -12.88 1.63 30.73
C LEU A 186 -11.37 1.65 30.48
N HIS A 187 -10.62 2.49 31.20
CA HIS A 187 -9.19 2.74 30.97
C HIS A 187 -8.33 2.26 32.12
N TYR A 188 -7.14 1.73 31.84
CA TYR A 188 -6.22 1.26 32.87
C TYR A 188 -5.44 2.40 33.53
N ASP A 189 -5.03 2.17 34.77
CA ASP A 189 -3.99 3.00 35.38
C ASP A 189 -2.62 2.64 34.81
N PRO A 190 -1.69 3.60 34.69
CA PRO A 190 -0.38 3.35 34.12
C PRO A 190 0.40 2.18 34.74
N ALA A 191 0.16 1.89 36.03
CA ALA A 191 0.83 0.82 36.76
C ALA A 191 0.13 -0.56 36.63
N GLU A 192 -1.11 -0.63 36.15
CA GLU A 192 -1.91 -1.86 36.13
C GLU A 192 -1.39 -2.91 35.16
N LEU A 193 -0.71 -2.51 34.07
CA LEU A 193 -0.20 -3.46 33.08
C LEU A 193 0.75 -4.49 33.71
N LYS A 194 1.50 -4.09 34.74
CA LYS A 194 2.40 -5.01 35.46
C LYS A 194 1.63 -6.06 36.26
N LEU A 195 0.42 -5.74 36.71
CA LEU A 195 -0.46 -6.69 37.41
C LEU A 195 -1.01 -7.75 36.45
N PHE A 196 -1.15 -7.46 35.16
CA PHE A 196 -1.69 -8.44 34.21
C PHE A 196 -0.67 -9.43 33.69
N GLU A 197 0.63 -9.19 33.94
CA GLU A 197 1.70 -10.05 33.47
C GLU A 197 1.58 -11.48 34.01
N ASN A 198 1.66 -12.46 33.11
CA ASN A 198 1.53 -13.90 33.36
C ASN A 198 0.14 -14.38 33.77
N ILE A 199 -0.86 -13.49 33.87
CA ILE A 199 -2.24 -13.85 34.20
C ILE A 199 -3.23 -13.55 33.06
N GLU A 200 -2.72 -13.16 31.90
CA GLU A 200 -3.49 -12.80 30.72
C GLU A 200 -4.43 -13.93 30.31
N CYS A 201 -5.64 -13.62 29.86
CA CYS A 201 -6.60 -14.63 29.43
C CYS A 201 -6.16 -15.32 28.13
N GLU A 202 -6.38 -16.64 28.05
CA GLU A 202 -6.02 -17.45 26.88
C GLU A 202 -7.26 -17.69 26.00
N TRP A 203 -7.12 -17.50 24.69
CA TRP A 203 -8.24 -17.53 23.74
C TRP A 203 -8.10 -18.73 22.77
N PRO A 204 -9.02 -19.71 22.82
CA PRO A 204 -8.97 -20.89 21.95
C PRO A 204 -9.10 -20.59 20.45
N VAL A 205 -9.66 -19.42 20.08
CA VAL A 205 -9.83 -19.02 18.67
C VAL A 205 -8.50 -19.02 17.91
N PHE A 206 -7.38 -18.72 18.54
CA PHE A 206 -6.09 -18.70 17.84
C PHE A 206 -5.59 -20.09 17.44
N TRP A 207 -5.99 -21.16 18.14
CA TRP A 207 -5.75 -22.51 17.67
C TRP A 207 -6.56 -22.85 16.41
N THR A 208 -7.75 -22.27 16.24
CA THR A 208 -8.48 -22.42 14.96
C THR A 208 -7.73 -21.79 13.79
N TYR A 209 -7.05 -20.65 14.02
CA TYR A 209 -6.17 -20.05 13.02
C TYR A 209 -4.99 -20.97 12.67
N PHE A 210 -4.34 -21.60 13.66
CA PHE A 210 -3.25 -22.54 13.36
C PHE A 210 -3.72 -23.79 12.62
N ILE A 211 -4.93 -24.31 12.90
CA ILE A 211 -5.49 -25.41 12.11
C ILE A 211 -5.66 -24.97 10.64
N ILE A 212 -6.27 -23.80 10.41
CA ILE A 212 -6.49 -23.28 9.06
C ILE A 212 -5.16 -23.04 8.35
N ASP A 213 -4.20 -22.41 9.02
CA ASP A 213 -2.84 -22.19 8.53
C ASP A 213 -2.15 -23.51 8.13
N GLY A 214 -2.28 -24.55 8.95
CA GLY A 214 -1.75 -25.89 8.67
C GLY A 214 -2.38 -26.50 7.43
N VAL A 215 -3.69 -26.32 7.23
CA VAL A 215 -4.37 -26.78 6.00
C VAL A 215 -3.84 -26.04 4.77
N PHE A 216 -3.68 -24.70 4.83
CA PHE A 216 -3.18 -23.92 3.70
C PHE A 216 -1.72 -24.22 3.35
N THR A 217 -0.90 -24.57 4.33
CA THR A 217 0.52 -24.91 4.16
C THR A 217 0.76 -26.39 3.87
N GLY A 218 -0.25 -27.24 4.00
CA GLY A 218 -0.14 -28.69 3.85
C GLY A 218 0.53 -29.39 5.04
N ASP A 219 0.62 -28.73 6.19
CA ASP A 219 1.19 -29.28 7.42
C ASP A 219 0.15 -30.08 8.21
N ALA A 220 0.04 -31.38 7.90
CA ALA A 220 -0.87 -32.29 8.59
C ALA A 220 -0.53 -32.49 10.07
N VAL A 221 0.73 -32.30 10.48
CA VAL A 221 1.16 -32.47 11.87
C VAL A 221 0.62 -31.31 12.70
N GLN A 222 0.81 -30.08 12.23
CA GLN A 222 0.25 -28.88 12.85
C GLN A 222 -1.28 -28.98 12.97
N VAL A 223 -1.96 -29.40 11.90
CA VAL A 223 -3.42 -29.58 11.90
C VAL A 223 -3.84 -30.54 13.01
N GLN A 224 -3.20 -31.70 13.12
CA GLN A 224 -3.59 -32.71 14.10
C GLN A 224 -3.30 -32.25 15.54
N GLU A 225 -2.14 -31.66 15.78
CA GLU A 225 -1.73 -31.13 17.09
C GLU A 225 -2.77 -30.15 17.63
N TYR A 226 -3.12 -29.13 16.85
CA TYR A 226 -4.08 -28.12 17.30
C TYR A 226 -5.53 -28.61 17.31
N ARG A 227 -5.90 -29.63 16.51
CA ARG A 227 -7.22 -30.28 16.62
C ARG A 227 -7.36 -31.02 17.95
N GLU A 228 -6.33 -31.75 18.36
CA GLU A 228 -6.30 -32.46 19.65
C GLU A 228 -6.32 -31.48 20.84
N ALA A 229 -5.48 -30.45 20.78
CA ALA A 229 -5.46 -29.39 21.78
C ALA A 229 -6.84 -28.71 21.92
N LEU A 230 -7.47 -28.38 20.79
CA LEU A 230 -8.78 -27.73 20.78
C LEU A 230 -9.86 -28.65 21.35
N GLU A 231 -9.89 -29.95 21.03
CA GLU A 231 -10.86 -30.90 21.60
C GLU A 231 -10.81 -30.94 23.13
N GLY A 232 -9.61 -30.76 23.72
CA GLY A 232 -9.40 -30.69 25.17
C GLY A 232 -10.05 -29.46 25.85
N VAL A 233 -10.36 -28.41 25.10
CA VAL A 233 -10.90 -27.14 25.62
C VAL A 233 -12.29 -26.79 25.09
N LEU A 234 -12.90 -27.62 24.25
CA LEU A 234 -14.27 -27.40 23.80
C LEU A 234 -15.28 -27.75 24.89
N ILE A 235 -16.31 -26.92 25.04
CA ILE A 235 -17.39 -27.16 26.02
C ILE A 235 -18.52 -27.93 25.34
N ARG A 236 -18.97 -29.03 25.95
CA ARG A 236 -20.11 -29.83 25.43
C ARG A 236 -21.43 -29.23 25.90
N GLY A 237 -22.24 -28.75 24.96
CA GLY A 237 -23.60 -28.25 25.20
C GLY A 237 -24.64 -29.36 25.38
N LYS A 238 -25.92 -28.98 25.55
CA LYS A 238 -27.04 -29.86 25.94
C LYS A 238 -27.34 -31.04 25.01
N ASN A 239 -26.77 -31.08 23.80
CA ASN A 239 -26.95 -32.16 22.82
C ASN A 239 -25.61 -32.74 22.32
N GLY A 240 -24.52 -32.58 23.09
CA GLY A 240 -23.17 -32.98 22.65
C GLY A 240 -22.52 -32.03 21.63
N ILE A 241 -23.19 -30.93 21.28
CA ILE A 241 -22.63 -29.87 20.41
C ILE A 241 -21.40 -29.28 21.08
N ARG A 242 -20.29 -29.24 20.35
CA ARG A 242 -19.03 -28.61 20.79
C ARG A 242 -19.11 -27.10 20.63
N LEU A 243 -18.90 -26.39 21.73
CA LEU A 243 -18.97 -24.94 21.82
C LEU A 243 -17.60 -24.37 22.15
N VAL A 244 -17.15 -23.41 21.35
CA VAL A 244 -15.91 -22.64 21.58
C VAL A 244 -16.22 -21.51 22.57
N PRO A 245 -15.60 -21.48 23.76
CA PRO A 245 -15.71 -20.34 24.67
C PRO A 245 -14.93 -19.13 24.15
N GLU A 246 -15.25 -17.95 24.65
CA GLU A 246 -14.52 -16.71 24.32
C GLU A 246 -13.06 -16.80 24.79
N LEU A 247 -12.85 -17.14 26.07
CA LEU A 247 -11.53 -17.24 26.67
C LEU A 247 -11.51 -18.12 27.93
N TYR A 248 -10.31 -18.39 28.42
CA TYR A 248 -9.99 -19.06 29.67
C TYR A 248 -9.21 -18.13 30.61
N ALA A 249 -9.75 -17.92 31.82
CA ALA A 249 -9.21 -17.02 32.82
C ALA A 249 -8.76 -17.78 34.08
N ILE A 250 -7.78 -17.24 34.79
CA ILE A 250 -7.35 -17.79 36.09
C ILE A 250 -8.45 -17.56 37.14
N PRO A 251 -8.77 -18.54 37.99
CA PRO A 251 -9.68 -18.34 39.12
C PRO A 251 -9.16 -17.23 40.07
N PRO A 252 -10.01 -16.30 40.53
CA PRO A 252 -9.56 -15.17 41.37
C PRO A 252 -8.81 -15.58 42.64
N ASN A 253 -9.11 -16.74 43.20
CA ASN A 253 -8.48 -17.28 44.40
C ASN A 253 -7.10 -17.94 44.15
N LYS A 254 -6.67 -18.08 42.89
CA LYS A 254 -5.41 -18.73 42.50
C LYS A 254 -4.41 -17.79 41.80
N VAL A 255 -4.69 -16.50 41.78
CA VAL A 255 -3.85 -15.50 41.10
C VAL A 255 -2.43 -15.46 41.69
N ASP A 256 -2.31 -15.51 43.02
CA ASP A 256 -1.01 -15.48 43.69
C ASP A 256 -0.19 -16.76 43.50
N GLU A 257 -0.85 -17.88 43.17
CA GLU A 257 -0.19 -19.14 42.80
C GLU A 257 0.40 -19.02 41.40
N GLU A 258 -0.35 -18.48 40.44
CA GLU A 258 0.12 -18.27 39.07
C GLU A 258 1.30 -17.29 39.03
N TYR A 259 1.29 -16.18 39.79
CA TYR A 259 2.43 -15.26 39.81
C TYR A 259 3.74 -15.92 40.29
N LYS A 260 3.64 -16.90 41.21
CA LYS A 260 4.81 -17.63 41.70
C LYS A 260 5.31 -18.63 40.68
N ASN A 261 4.39 -19.33 40.01
CA ASN A 261 4.69 -20.35 39.02
C ASN A 261 3.81 -20.13 37.77
N PRO A 262 4.25 -19.27 36.83
CA PRO A 262 3.47 -18.96 35.63
C PRO A 262 3.09 -20.20 34.82
N HIS A 263 1.90 -20.17 34.21
CA HIS A 263 1.34 -21.21 33.34
C HIS A 263 1.02 -22.55 34.03
N THR A 264 0.90 -22.58 35.36
CA THR A 264 0.66 -23.81 36.12
C THR A 264 -0.79 -23.97 36.59
N VAL A 265 -1.51 -22.86 36.81
CA VAL A 265 -2.88 -22.89 37.32
C VAL A 265 -3.88 -23.23 36.21
N ASP A 266 -4.78 -24.16 36.49
CA ASP A 266 -5.90 -24.47 35.58
C ASP A 266 -6.88 -23.32 35.48
N ARG A 267 -7.22 -22.98 34.23
CA ARG A 267 -8.09 -21.85 33.90
C ARG A 267 -9.54 -22.30 33.73
N VAL A 268 -10.47 -21.37 33.98
CA VAL A 268 -11.91 -21.58 33.83
C VAL A 268 -12.45 -20.81 32.62
N PRO A 269 -13.42 -21.36 31.89
CA PRO A 269 -14.01 -20.67 30.74
C PRO A 269 -14.79 -19.44 31.21
N LEU A 270 -14.65 -18.33 30.50
CA LEU A 270 -15.31 -17.06 30.80
C LEU A 270 -15.70 -16.32 29.52
N GLY A 271 -16.72 -15.47 29.61
CA GLY A 271 -17.23 -14.69 28.48
C GLY A 271 -18.37 -15.37 27.73
N LYS A 272 -18.49 -15.06 26.43
CA LYS A 272 -19.55 -15.57 25.55
C LYS A 272 -19.36 -17.06 25.27
N LEU A 273 -20.47 -17.80 25.25
CA LEU A 273 -20.52 -19.21 24.89
C LEU A 273 -21.81 -19.51 24.10
N PRO A 274 -21.74 -19.87 22.80
CA PRO A 274 -20.52 -19.88 21.98
C PRO A 274 -20.00 -18.46 21.71
N HIS A 275 -18.69 -18.34 21.61
CA HIS A 275 -18.07 -17.16 21.04
C HIS A 275 -18.18 -17.22 19.50
N LEU A 276 -19.04 -16.38 18.90
CA LEU A 276 -19.40 -16.51 17.48
C LEU A 276 -18.22 -16.51 16.52
N TRP A 277 -17.21 -15.66 16.73
CA TRP A 277 -16.01 -15.62 15.89
C TRP A 277 -15.16 -16.89 16.03
N GLY A 278 -14.96 -17.37 17.26
CA GLY A 278 -14.29 -18.65 17.51
C GLY A 278 -15.06 -19.84 16.95
N GLN A 279 -16.38 -19.85 17.12
CA GLN A 279 -17.26 -20.91 16.63
C GLN A 279 -17.28 -20.97 15.10
N SER A 280 -17.32 -19.82 14.42
CA SER A 280 -17.30 -19.77 12.95
C SER A 280 -15.99 -20.31 12.40
N LEU A 281 -14.85 -19.93 12.98
CA LEU A 281 -13.55 -20.42 12.55
C LEU A 281 -13.33 -21.89 12.89
N TYR A 282 -13.87 -22.38 14.00
CA TYR A 282 -13.85 -23.80 14.34
C TYR A 282 -14.64 -24.66 13.34
N ILE A 283 -15.83 -24.21 12.95
CA ILE A 283 -16.63 -24.90 11.92
C ILE A 283 -15.86 -24.89 10.60
N LEU A 284 -15.34 -23.73 10.19
CA LEU A 284 -14.56 -23.60 8.97
C LEU A 284 -13.32 -24.50 8.97
N SER A 285 -12.53 -24.48 10.05
CA SER A 285 -11.32 -25.27 10.17
C SER A 285 -11.60 -26.77 10.16
N SER A 286 -12.72 -27.21 10.75
CA SER A 286 -13.16 -28.61 10.72
C SER A 286 -13.54 -29.05 9.32
N LEU A 287 -14.33 -28.24 8.59
CA LEU A 287 -14.72 -28.53 7.21
C LEU A 287 -13.52 -28.61 6.26
N LEU A 288 -12.54 -27.71 6.43
CA LEU A 288 -11.29 -27.71 5.68
C LEU A 288 -10.44 -28.95 6.00
N ALA A 289 -10.20 -29.22 7.29
CA ALA A 289 -9.34 -30.32 7.72
C ALA A 289 -9.94 -31.70 7.42
N GLU A 290 -11.25 -31.82 7.27
CA GLU A 290 -11.95 -33.05 6.87
C GLU A 290 -12.15 -33.16 5.35
N GLY A 291 -11.75 -32.14 4.58
CA GLY A 291 -11.85 -32.14 3.11
C GLY A 291 -13.26 -31.91 2.57
N PHE A 292 -14.19 -31.43 3.39
CA PHE A 292 -15.52 -31.00 2.95
C PHE A 292 -15.50 -29.65 2.22
N LEU A 293 -14.47 -28.83 2.49
CA LEU A 293 -14.18 -27.60 1.78
C LEU A 293 -12.75 -27.63 1.26
N ALA A 294 -12.55 -27.21 0.01
CA ALA A 294 -11.24 -26.95 -0.54
C ALA A 294 -10.78 -25.52 -0.20
N THR A 295 -9.46 -25.32 -0.06
CA THR A 295 -8.87 -24.01 0.23
C THR A 295 -9.22 -22.95 -0.82
N GLY A 296 -9.35 -23.34 -2.08
CA GLY A 296 -9.75 -22.44 -3.17
C GLY A 296 -11.19 -21.93 -3.08
N GLU A 297 -12.08 -22.59 -2.35
CA GLU A 297 -13.49 -22.16 -2.20
C GLU A 297 -13.63 -20.96 -1.25
N ILE A 298 -12.69 -20.81 -0.32
CA ILE A 298 -12.66 -19.72 0.66
C ILE A 298 -11.59 -18.66 0.37
N ASP A 299 -10.67 -18.97 -0.55
CA ASP A 299 -9.66 -18.07 -1.10
C ASP A 299 -9.77 -18.05 -2.65
N PRO A 300 -10.88 -17.53 -3.21
CA PRO A 300 -11.12 -17.54 -4.65
C PRO A 300 -10.12 -16.69 -5.44
N LEU A 301 -9.50 -15.71 -4.77
CA LEU A 301 -8.48 -14.82 -5.34
C LEU A 301 -7.07 -15.42 -5.27
N ASN A 302 -6.92 -16.61 -4.68
CA ASN A 302 -5.64 -17.28 -4.49
C ASN A 302 -4.59 -16.42 -3.75
N ARG A 303 -5.04 -15.60 -2.80
CA ARG A 303 -4.18 -14.71 -2.00
C ARG A 303 -3.15 -15.49 -1.19
N ARG A 304 -3.41 -16.76 -0.88
CA ARG A 304 -2.44 -17.68 -0.24
C ARG A 304 -1.10 -17.77 -0.98
N PHE A 305 -1.06 -17.43 -2.27
CA PHE A 305 0.16 -17.42 -3.07
C PHE A 305 0.90 -16.07 -3.05
N SER A 306 0.52 -15.12 -2.18
CA SER A 306 1.18 -13.81 -2.06
C SER A 306 2.69 -13.88 -1.75
N THR A 307 3.13 -14.97 -1.12
CA THR A 307 4.54 -15.30 -0.80
C THR A 307 5.27 -16.07 -1.89
N SER A 308 4.59 -16.42 -2.99
CA SER A 308 5.21 -17.15 -4.10
C SER A 308 6.26 -16.30 -4.82
N VAL A 309 7.28 -16.96 -5.39
CA VAL A 309 8.32 -16.28 -6.17
C VAL A 309 7.68 -15.54 -7.34
N LYS A 310 7.99 -14.25 -7.45
CA LYS A 310 7.45 -13.37 -8.47
C LYS A 310 8.33 -13.41 -9.72
N PRO A 311 7.74 -13.31 -10.92
CA PRO A 311 8.51 -13.25 -12.15
C PRO A 311 9.30 -11.93 -12.20
N ASP A 312 10.42 -11.93 -12.91
CA ASP A 312 11.21 -10.72 -13.13
C ASP A 312 10.38 -9.67 -13.90
N VAL A 313 10.26 -8.48 -13.32
CA VAL A 313 9.60 -7.35 -13.96
C VAL A 313 10.58 -6.64 -14.88
N VAL A 314 10.16 -6.39 -16.13
CA VAL A 314 10.88 -5.54 -17.08
C VAL A 314 10.11 -4.23 -17.21
N VAL A 315 10.74 -3.14 -16.80
CA VAL A 315 10.14 -1.80 -16.90
C VAL A 315 10.29 -1.26 -18.31
N GLN A 316 9.19 -0.88 -18.93
CA GLN A 316 9.17 -0.29 -20.26
C GLN A 316 9.31 1.21 -20.12
N VAL A 317 10.26 1.81 -20.83
CA VAL A 317 10.51 3.25 -20.77
C VAL A 317 10.35 3.82 -22.17
N THR A 318 9.45 4.80 -22.31
CA THR A 318 9.34 5.61 -23.53
C THR A 318 9.87 7.00 -23.24
N VAL A 319 10.93 7.40 -23.93
CA VAL A 319 11.46 8.77 -23.89
C VAL A 319 10.78 9.58 -25.01
N LEU A 320 10.19 10.71 -24.65
CA LEU A 320 9.49 11.60 -25.60
C LEU A 320 10.12 12.99 -25.60
N ALA A 321 10.20 13.63 -26.76
CA ALA A 321 10.59 15.03 -26.85
C ALA A 321 9.35 15.94 -26.69
N GLU A 322 9.45 16.99 -25.88
CA GLU A 322 8.39 18.00 -25.73
C GLU A 322 8.03 18.65 -27.07
N ASN A 323 9.03 18.89 -27.94
CA ASN A 323 8.86 19.51 -29.24
C ASN A 323 9.88 19.00 -30.28
N ASN A 324 9.70 19.41 -31.54
CA ASN A 324 10.57 19.02 -32.65
C ASN A 324 12.03 19.51 -32.49
N HIS A 325 12.24 20.64 -31.81
CA HIS A 325 13.59 21.15 -31.58
C HIS A 325 14.40 20.20 -30.67
N ILE A 326 13.83 19.76 -29.55
CA ILE A 326 14.46 18.80 -28.64
C ILE A 326 14.65 17.44 -29.33
N LYS A 327 13.66 17.02 -30.14
CA LYS A 327 13.75 15.81 -30.96
C LYS A 327 14.97 15.83 -31.88
N ASP A 328 15.24 16.95 -32.54
CA ASP A 328 16.40 17.11 -33.41
C ASP A 328 17.72 17.17 -32.62
N LEU A 329 17.74 17.76 -31.43
CA LEU A 329 18.91 17.73 -30.54
C LEU A 329 19.25 16.29 -30.10
N LEU A 330 18.27 15.52 -29.67
CA LEU A 330 18.47 14.10 -29.31
C LEU A 330 18.97 13.28 -30.50
N ARG A 331 18.44 13.54 -31.70
CA ARG A 331 18.90 12.88 -32.94
C ARG A 331 20.37 13.17 -33.24
N LYS A 332 20.86 14.40 -33.00
CA LYS A 332 22.29 14.73 -33.17
C LYS A 332 23.20 13.88 -32.28
N HIS A 333 22.71 13.43 -31.13
CA HIS A 333 23.42 12.55 -30.21
C HIS A 333 23.20 11.05 -30.46
N GLY A 334 22.56 10.69 -31.58
CA GLY A 334 22.27 9.31 -31.96
C GLY A 334 21.03 8.71 -31.31
N VAL A 335 20.27 9.49 -30.54
CA VAL A 335 19.05 9.01 -29.86
C VAL A 335 17.83 9.32 -30.72
N ASN A 336 17.12 8.28 -31.16
CA ASN A 336 15.89 8.43 -31.94
C ASN A 336 14.67 8.38 -31.02
N VAL A 337 13.97 9.51 -30.89
CA VAL A 337 12.73 9.62 -30.09
C VAL A 337 11.58 10.19 -30.91
N GLN A 338 10.36 9.96 -30.44
CA GLN A 338 9.15 10.61 -30.93
C GLN A 338 8.86 11.88 -30.12
N SER A 339 8.27 12.89 -30.73
CA SER A 339 7.71 14.03 -30.01
C SER A 339 6.32 13.70 -29.49
N ILE A 340 5.82 14.48 -28.53
CA ILE A 340 4.44 14.34 -28.02
C ILE A 340 3.40 14.45 -29.15
N ALA A 341 3.66 15.24 -30.20
CA ALA A 341 2.77 15.37 -31.34
C ALA A 341 2.78 14.13 -32.27
N ASP A 342 3.90 13.38 -32.33
CA ASP A 342 4.06 12.26 -33.27
C ASP A 342 3.31 10.98 -32.85
N ILE A 343 2.93 10.87 -31.58
CA ILE A 343 2.37 9.64 -30.99
C ILE A 343 0.84 9.59 -30.98
N HIS A 344 0.17 10.58 -31.59
CA HIS A 344 -1.27 10.55 -31.79
C HIS A 344 -1.69 9.25 -32.51
N PRO A 345 -2.71 8.51 -32.04
CA PRO A 345 -3.80 8.93 -31.15
C PRO A 345 -3.52 8.78 -29.63
N ILE A 346 -2.34 8.35 -29.21
CA ILE A 346 -2.00 8.25 -27.78
C ILE A 346 -1.76 9.65 -27.22
N ARG A 347 -2.46 9.98 -26.13
CA ARG A 347 -2.38 11.29 -25.47
C ARG A 347 -1.49 11.21 -24.24
N VAL A 348 -0.54 12.13 -24.15
CA VAL A 348 0.33 12.27 -22.97
C VAL A 348 -0.21 13.39 -22.12
N GLN A 349 -0.38 13.13 -20.83
CA GLN A 349 -0.82 14.13 -19.87
C GLN A 349 0.08 14.13 -18.63
N PRO A 350 0.24 15.26 -17.92
CA PRO A 350 0.96 15.26 -16.65
C PRO A 350 0.25 14.42 -15.58
N GLY A 351 1.01 13.77 -14.70
CA GLY A 351 0.44 12.95 -13.61
C GLY A 351 -0.56 13.69 -12.70
N ARG A 352 -0.46 15.02 -12.54
CA ARG A 352 -1.45 15.82 -11.79
C ARG A 352 -2.87 15.73 -12.38
N ILE A 353 -3.00 15.61 -13.70
CA ILE A 353 -4.30 15.54 -14.40
C ILE A 353 -4.98 14.21 -14.05
N LEU A 354 -4.22 13.13 -13.94
CA LEU A 354 -4.74 11.84 -13.49
C LEU A 354 -5.36 11.94 -12.09
N SER A 355 -4.70 12.65 -11.17
CA SER A 355 -5.22 12.87 -9.81
C SER A 355 -6.56 13.61 -9.82
N HIS A 356 -6.73 14.61 -10.69
CA HIS A 356 -8.01 15.32 -10.86
C HIS A 356 -9.10 14.46 -11.51
N ILE A 357 -8.74 13.64 -12.49
CA ILE A 357 -9.64 12.67 -13.11
C ILE A 357 -10.18 11.71 -12.03
N TYR A 358 -9.30 11.11 -11.23
CA TYR A 358 -9.71 10.20 -10.16
C TYR A 358 -10.51 10.88 -9.06
N ALA A 359 -10.41 12.20 -8.88
CA ALA A 359 -11.24 12.92 -7.91
C ALA A 359 -12.74 12.88 -8.24
N LYS A 360 -13.10 12.64 -9.51
CA LYS A 360 -14.50 12.45 -9.94
C LYS A 360 -15.03 11.04 -9.64
N LEU A 361 -14.14 10.06 -9.45
CA LEU A 361 -14.54 8.69 -9.18
C LEU A 361 -15.29 8.60 -7.84
N GLY A 362 -16.42 7.89 -7.83
CA GLY A 362 -17.27 7.70 -6.65
C GLY A 362 -18.15 8.90 -6.28
N ARG A 363 -18.16 9.97 -7.06
CA ARG A 363 -19.10 11.08 -6.83
C ARG A 363 -20.53 10.60 -7.04
N ASN A 364 -21.43 10.97 -6.13
CA ASN A 364 -22.84 10.58 -6.21
C ASN A 364 -23.74 11.64 -5.56
N LYS A 365 -24.55 12.32 -6.37
CA LYS A 365 -25.46 13.39 -5.91
C LYS A 365 -26.58 12.86 -5.01
N ASN A 366 -27.15 11.70 -5.32
CA ASN A 366 -28.25 11.08 -4.55
C ASN A 366 -27.82 10.79 -3.11
N MET A 367 -26.59 10.31 -2.92
CA MET A 367 -26.02 9.95 -1.62
C MET A 367 -25.19 11.07 -0.98
N LYS A 368 -25.03 12.23 -1.65
CA LYS A 368 -24.17 13.35 -1.22
C LYS A 368 -22.70 12.94 -1.02
N LEU A 369 -22.19 12.06 -1.87
CA LEU A 369 -20.79 11.61 -1.85
C LEU A 369 -19.96 12.49 -2.80
N SER A 370 -18.84 13.00 -2.31
CA SER A 370 -17.94 13.87 -3.07
C SER A 370 -17.00 13.12 -4.02
N GLY A 371 -16.86 11.80 -3.85
CA GLY A 371 -15.87 11.00 -4.55
C GLY A 371 -14.48 11.04 -3.89
N ARG A 372 -13.46 10.62 -4.63
CA ARG A 372 -12.10 10.50 -4.10
C ARG A 372 -11.53 11.86 -3.68
N PRO A 373 -11.01 12.01 -2.45
CA PRO A 373 -10.26 13.20 -2.08
C PRO A 373 -9.04 13.39 -3.00
N TYR A 374 -8.72 14.64 -3.35
CA TYR A 374 -7.53 14.92 -4.15
C TYR A 374 -6.27 14.44 -3.43
N ARG A 375 -5.56 13.48 -4.05
CA ARG A 375 -4.29 12.92 -3.60
C ARG A 375 -3.46 12.59 -4.83
N HIS A 376 -2.17 12.91 -4.78
CA HIS A 376 -1.25 12.57 -5.86
C HIS A 376 -1.20 11.06 -6.10
N ILE A 377 -1.16 10.69 -7.38
CA ILE A 377 -0.99 9.32 -7.83
C ILE A 377 0.49 9.09 -8.12
N GLY A 378 1.05 8.04 -7.54
CA GLY A 378 2.48 7.74 -7.62
C GLY A 378 2.89 7.07 -8.93
N VAL A 379 4.11 6.53 -8.95
CA VAL A 379 4.67 5.93 -10.17
C VAL A 379 3.94 4.66 -10.59
N LEU A 380 3.37 3.90 -9.66
CA LEU A 380 2.67 2.65 -9.98
C LEU A 380 1.36 2.94 -10.73
N GLY A 381 0.63 3.99 -10.32
CA GLY A 381 -0.51 4.48 -11.06
C GLY A 381 -0.12 5.13 -12.39
N THR A 382 0.85 6.05 -12.40
CA THR A 382 1.22 6.78 -13.63
C THR A 382 1.89 5.91 -14.70
N SER A 383 2.46 4.76 -14.35
CA SER A 383 3.09 3.82 -15.30
C SER A 383 2.11 2.82 -15.93
N LYS A 384 0.82 3.14 -15.95
CA LYS A 384 -0.25 2.40 -16.65
C LYS A 384 -0.67 3.12 -17.92
N LEU A 385 -1.24 2.37 -18.87
CA LEU A 385 -2.03 2.97 -19.95
C LEU A 385 -3.50 3.05 -19.53
N TYR A 386 -4.13 4.17 -19.85
CA TYR A 386 -5.51 4.46 -19.46
C TYR A 386 -6.38 4.59 -20.70
N VAL A 387 -7.52 3.92 -20.73
CA VAL A 387 -8.50 4.06 -21.81
C VAL A 387 -9.66 4.90 -21.29
N ILE A 388 -9.85 6.07 -21.90
CA ILE A 388 -10.92 7.02 -21.56
C ILE A 388 -11.65 7.35 -22.87
N ARG A 389 -12.97 7.13 -22.94
CA ARG A 389 -13.78 7.36 -24.17
C ARG A 389 -13.12 6.79 -25.45
N ASN A 390 -12.59 5.57 -25.36
CA ASN A 390 -11.90 4.86 -26.44
C ASN A 390 -10.60 5.51 -26.96
N GLN A 391 -10.04 6.47 -26.22
CA GLN A 391 -8.72 7.05 -26.45
C GLN A 391 -7.72 6.53 -25.41
N ILE A 392 -6.47 6.32 -25.83
CA ILE A 392 -5.40 5.86 -24.94
C ILE A 392 -4.66 7.07 -24.39
N PHE A 393 -4.54 7.10 -23.07
CA PHE A 393 -3.78 8.08 -22.31
C PHE A 393 -2.59 7.41 -21.63
N THR A 394 -1.48 8.13 -21.59
CA THR A 394 -0.35 7.84 -20.71
C THR A 394 -0.05 9.07 -19.87
N PHE A 395 0.40 8.86 -18.63
CA PHE A 395 0.67 9.94 -17.71
C PHE A 395 2.15 10.00 -17.35
N THR A 396 2.71 11.21 -17.34
CA THR A 396 4.11 11.39 -16.94
C THR A 396 4.26 11.24 -15.42
N PRO A 397 5.39 10.71 -14.93
CA PRO A 397 5.64 10.60 -13.50
C PRO A 397 5.57 11.96 -12.79
N GLN A 398 5.05 11.98 -11.57
CA GLN A 398 4.89 13.22 -10.78
C GLN A 398 6.21 13.99 -10.60
N PHE A 399 7.32 13.27 -10.48
CA PHE A 399 8.65 13.87 -10.27
C PHE A 399 9.15 14.71 -11.46
N THR A 400 8.49 14.59 -12.62
CA THR A 400 8.74 15.42 -13.81
C THR A 400 7.90 16.71 -13.83
N ASP A 401 6.93 16.85 -12.91
CA ASP A 401 6.01 17.99 -12.88
C ASP A 401 6.62 19.19 -12.13
N GLN A 402 7.07 20.16 -12.91
CA GLN A 402 7.71 21.39 -12.42
C GLN A 402 6.75 22.35 -11.74
N HIS A 403 5.44 22.22 -11.96
CA HIS A 403 4.47 23.09 -11.29
C HIS A 403 4.31 22.73 -9.80
N HIS A 404 4.70 21.52 -9.40
CA HIS A 404 4.54 21.01 -8.04
C HIS A 404 5.88 20.71 -7.34
N PHE A 405 6.94 20.34 -8.08
CA PHE A 405 8.18 19.87 -7.48
C PHE A 405 9.40 20.72 -7.88
N TYR A 406 9.97 21.46 -6.91
CA TYR A 406 11.21 22.24 -7.11
C TYR A 406 12.39 21.37 -7.59
N LEU A 407 12.46 20.12 -7.12
CA LEU A 407 13.52 19.18 -7.50
C LEU A 407 13.48 18.82 -9.00
N ALA A 408 12.33 19.02 -9.66
CA ALA A 408 12.18 18.81 -11.11
C ALA A 408 12.86 19.90 -11.96
N LEU A 409 13.49 20.91 -11.33
CA LEU A 409 14.32 21.91 -12.00
C LEU A 409 15.81 21.52 -12.03
N ASP A 410 16.22 20.54 -11.24
CA ASP A 410 17.60 20.03 -11.20
C ASP A 410 17.69 18.73 -12.00
N ASN A 411 18.44 18.78 -13.11
CA ASN A 411 18.58 17.66 -14.03
C ASN A 411 19.29 16.44 -13.41
N GLU A 412 20.19 16.64 -12.44
CA GLU A 412 20.82 15.51 -11.74
C GLU A 412 19.84 14.85 -10.78
N MET A 413 19.02 15.64 -10.09
CA MET A 413 17.96 15.13 -9.22
C MET A 413 16.91 14.36 -10.01
N ILE A 414 16.44 14.88 -11.15
CA ILE A 414 15.47 14.18 -12.02
C ILE A 414 15.99 12.81 -12.45
N VAL A 415 17.26 12.73 -12.86
CA VAL A 415 17.91 11.46 -13.25
C VAL A 415 17.95 10.48 -12.08
N GLU A 416 18.28 10.97 -10.89
CA GLU A 416 18.33 10.16 -9.68
C GLU A 416 16.93 9.69 -9.23
N MET A 417 15.92 10.56 -9.33
CA MET A 417 14.52 10.22 -9.12
C MET A 417 14.07 9.15 -10.13
N LEU A 418 14.36 9.30 -11.42
CA LEU A 418 14.07 8.28 -12.43
C LEU A 418 14.73 6.93 -12.07
N ARG A 419 15.98 6.94 -11.59
CA ARG A 419 16.70 5.74 -11.16
C ARG A 419 15.98 5.02 -10.01
N ILE A 420 15.55 5.77 -8.99
CA ILE A 420 14.83 5.25 -7.81
C ILE A 420 13.47 4.69 -8.23
N GLU A 421 12.73 5.42 -9.05
CA GLU A 421 11.38 5.06 -9.49
C GLU A 421 11.37 3.82 -10.38
N LEU A 422 12.37 3.65 -11.27
CA LEU A 422 12.53 2.43 -12.06
C LEU A 422 12.83 1.21 -11.19
N ALA A 423 13.69 1.36 -10.18
CA ALA A 423 13.94 0.30 -9.20
C ALA A 423 12.66 -0.06 -8.43
N TYR A 424 11.91 0.96 -7.99
CA TYR A 424 10.65 0.80 -7.27
C TYR A 424 9.59 0.09 -8.11
N LEU A 425 9.40 0.47 -9.38
CA LEU A 425 8.52 -0.24 -10.31
C LEU A 425 8.92 -1.71 -10.48
N CYS A 426 10.22 -1.98 -10.64
CA CYS A 426 10.72 -3.35 -10.78
C CYS A 426 10.43 -4.20 -9.55
N THR A 427 10.49 -3.62 -8.35
CA THR A 427 10.29 -4.35 -7.09
C THR A 427 8.84 -4.47 -6.68
N CYS A 428 7.99 -3.47 -6.98
CA CYS A 428 6.63 -3.32 -6.44
C CYS A 428 5.52 -3.57 -7.47
N TRP A 429 5.83 -3.74 -8.77
CA TRP A 429 4.78 -4.05 -9.74
C TRP A 429 4.23 -5.47 -9.55
N ARG A 430 2.90 -5.58 -9.43
CA ARG A 430 2.18 -6.85 -9.18
C ARG A 430 1.08 -7.17 -10.19
N MET A 431 0.81 -6.25 -11.10
CA MET A 431 -0.33 -6.35 -12.00
C MET A 431 0.06 -7.08 -13.29
N THR A 432 -0.93 -7.67 -13.95
CA THR A 432 -0.73 -8.40 -15.21
C THR A 432 -0.44 -7.46 -16.37
N GLY A 433 0.77 -7.51 -16.90
CA GLY A 433 1.27 -6.56 -17.90
C GLY A 433 2.50 -5.85 -17.38
N ARG A 434 3.22 -5.14 -18.24
CA ARG A 434 4.47 -4.48 -17.86
C ARG A 434 4.24 -3.01 -17.49
N PRO A 435 4.96 -2.47 -16.48
CA PRO A 435 4.93 -1.05 -16.20
C PRO A 435 5.51 -0.28 -17.38
N THR A 436 4.78 0.74 -17.84
CA THR A 436 5.17 1.60 -18.96
C THR A 436 5.32 3.04 -18.49
N LEU A 437 6.56 3.44 -18.24
CA LEU A 437 6.92 4.78 -17.80
C LEU A 437 7.15 5.69 -19.02
N THR A 438 6.43 6.81 -19.07
CA THR A 438 6.61 7.84 -20.12
C THR A 438 7.44 9.00 -19.58
N PHE A 439 8.67 9.15 -20.08
CA PHE A 439 9.63 10.15 -19.62
C PHE A 439 9.80 11.28 -20.64
N PRO A 440 9.21 12.47 -20.42
CA PRO A 440 9.36 13.59 -21.32
C PRO A 440 10.70 14.31 -21.12
N ILE A 441 11.38 14.64 -22.21
CA ILE A 441 12.51 15.57 -22.24
C ILE A 441 11.97 16.95 -22.60
N THR A 442 12.05 17.86 -21.63
CA THR A 442 11.53 19.23 -21.74
C THR A 442 12.65 20.25 -21.92
N HIS A 443 12.29 21.48 -22.26
CA HIS A 443 13.24 22.58 -22.47
C HIS A 443 14.12 22.89 -21.24
N THR A 444 13.68 22.58 -20.02
CA THR A 444 14.47 22.76 -18.79
C THR A 444 15.59 21.72 -18.65
N MET A 445 15.49 20.61 -19.38
CA MET A 445 16.49 19.54 -19.41
C MET A 445 17.62 19.82 -20.41
N LEU A 446 17.63 21.02 -20.99
CA LEU A 446 18.69 21.51 -21.86
C LEU A 446 19.80 22.19 -21.04
N THR A 447 20.92 22.48 -21.69
CA THR A 447 21.98 23.33 -21.14
C THR A 447 21.47 24.76 -20.89
N ASN A 448 22.18 25.54 -20.07
CA ASN A 448 21.73 26.89 -19.65
C ASN A 448 21.48 27.86 -20.83
N ASP A 449 22.15 27.63 -21.95
CA ASP A 449 22.05 28.35 -23.22
C ASP A 449 21.04 27.72 -24.20
N GLY A 450 20.41 26.59 -23.83
CA GLY A 450 19.43 25.87 -24.64
C GLY A 450 20.00 25.26 -25.91
N SER A 451 21.34 25.22 -26.05
CA SER A 451 22.02 24.78 -27.27
C SER A 451 22.08 23.26 -27.40
N ASP A 452 22.08 22.55 -26.28
CA ASP A 452 22.20 21.09 -26.24
C ASP A 452 21.43 20.45 -25.06
N ILE A 453 21.31 19.13 -25.06
CA ILE A 453 20.73 18.33 -23.96
C ILE A 453 21.72 18.30 -22.78
N HIS A 454 21.22 18.44 -21.55
CA HIS A 454 22.06 18.34 -20.36
C HIS A 454 22.78 16.97 -20.29
N SER A 455 24.07 16.98 -19.99
CA SER A 455 24.93 15.79 -20.05
C SER A 455 24.45 14.64 -19.15
N ALA A 456 23.94 14.95 -17.95
CA ALA A 456 23.36 13.97 -17.04
C ALA A 456 22.16 13.23 -17.65
N VAL A 457 21.27 13.95 -18.32
CA VAL A 457 20.07 13.40 -18.98
C VAL A 457 20.49 12.52 -20.16
N LEU A 458 21.39 13.03 -21.01
CA LEU A 458 21.90 12.27 -22.15
C LEU A 458 22.61 10.98 -21.73
N SER A 459 23.44 11.03 -20.68
CA SER A 459 24.12 9.85 -20.13
C SER A 459 23.14 8.81 -19.60
N THR A 460 22.01 9.26 -19.08
CA THR A 460 20.96 8.40 -18.54
C THR A 460 20.19 7.70 -19.65
N ILE A 461 19.85 8.42 -20.73
CA ILE A 461 19.20 7.82 -21.90
C ILE A 461 20.06 6.70 -22.47
N ARG A 462 21.37 6.92 -22.62
CA ARG A 462 22.31 5.87 -23.08
C ARG A 462 22.34 4.66 -22.15
N LYS A 463 22.30 4.87 -20.84
CA LYS A 463 22.22 3.75 -19.87
C LYS A 463 20.89 3.00 -19.95
N LEU A 464 19.79 3.65 -20.32
CA LEU A 464 18.51 2.98 -20.53
C LEU A 464 18.56 2.08 -21.79
N GLU A 465 19.35 2.44 -22.80
CA GLU A 465 19.60 1.62 -24.00
C GLU A 465 20.36 0.33 -23.67
N ASP A 466 21.22 0.34 -22.63
CA ASP A 466 21.95 -0.86 -22.16
C ASP A 466 21.03 -1.93 -21.54
N GLY A 467 19.75 -1.61 -21.29
CA GLY A 467 18.74 -2.55 -20.80
C GLY A 467 18.73 -2.78 -19.28
N TYR A 468 19.57 -2.06 -18.54
CA TYR A 468 19.60 -2.13 -17.08
C TYR A 468 19.95 -0.78 -16.47
N PHE A 469 19.12 -0.29 -15.57
CA PHE A 469 19.34 0.98 -14.90
C PHE A 469 18.83 0.97 -13.47
N GLY A 470 19.67 1.41 -12.52
CA GLY A 470 19.25 1.62 -11.14
C GLY A 470 18.89 0.37 -10.33
N GLY A 471 19.16 -0.85 -10.81
CA GLY A 471 18.66 -2.07 -10.17
C GLY A 471 17.51 -2.73 -10.92
N ALA A 472 16.98 -2.08 -11.96
CA ALA A 472 15.84 -2.54 -12.74
C ALA A 472 16.27 -2.98 -14.14
N ARG A 473 15.66 -4.07 -14.63
CA ARG A 473 15.70 -4.41 -16.05
C ARG A 473 14.78 -3.46 -16.79
N VAL A 474 15.32 -2.79 -17.80
CA VAL A 474 14.61 -1.76 -18.55
C VAL A 474 14.55 -2.16 -20.03
N LYS A 475 13.44 -1.84 -20.68
CA LYS A 475 13.33 -1.88 -22.13
C LYS A 475 12.96 -0.48 -22.64
N LEU A 476 13.89 0.17 -23.33
CA LEU A 476 13.62 1.41 -24.05
C LEU A 476 12.90 1.11 -25.37
N GLY A 477 11.91 1.91 -25.74
CA GLY A 477 11.16 1.73 -26.99
C GLY A 477 10.03 2.76 -27.17
N SER A 478 9.30 2.66 -28.28
CA SER A 478 8.14 3.52 -28.53
C SER A 478 6.88 3.04 -27.79
N LEU A 479 5.94 3.96 -27.51
CA LEU A 479 4.66 3.58 -26.92
C LEU A 479 3.91 2.57 -27.80
N SER A 480 3.98 2.74 -29.13
CA SER A 480 3.33 1.84 -30.09
C SER A 480 3.81 0.39 -30.00
N GLU A 481 5.11 0.17 -29.70
CA GLU A 481 5.67 -1.17 -29.49
C GLU A 481 5.20 -1.81 -28.18
N PHE A 482 4.89 -0.99 -27.18
CA PHE A 482 4.52 -1.47 -25.85
C PHE A 482 3.04 -1.76 -25.68
N LEU A 483 2.17 -1.23 -26.56
CA LEU A 483 0.71 -1.36 -26.48
C LEU A 483 0.19 -2.80 -26.25
N THR A 484 0.88 -3.84 -26.71
CA THR A 484 0.41 -5.24 -26.53
C THR A 484 0.85 -5.87 -25.20
N THR A 485 1.83 -5.26 -24.53
CA THR A 485 2.51 -5.80 -23.34
C THR A 485 2.29 -4.96 -22.08
N SER A 486 1.87 -3.71 -22.25
CA SER A 486 1.57 -2.78 -21.16
C SER A 486 0.29 -3.18 -20.41
N PHE A 487 0.21 -2.75 -19.15
CA PHE A 487 -1.04 -2.81 -18.39
C PHE A 487 -2.02 -1.72 -18.84
N TYR A 488 -3.30 -2.07 -18.96
CA TYR A 488 -4.38 -1.14 -19.27
C TYR A 488 -5.41 -1.08 -18.15
N THR A 489 -5.94 0.12 -17.89
CA THR A 489 -7.16 0.29 -17.10
C THR A 489 -8.15 1.19 -17.83
N TYR A 490 -9.44 0.96 -17.60
CA TYR A 490 -10.52 1.66 -18.29
C TYR A 490 -11.22 2.59 -17.30
N LEU A 491 -11.31 3.89 -17.64
CA LEU A 491 -11.96 4.88 -16.79
C LEU A 491 -13.35 5.26 -17.34
N THR A 492 -14.27 4.30 -17.30
CA THR A 492 -15.62 4.46 -17.89
C THR A 492 -16.55 5.37 -17.10
N PHE A 493 -16.17 5.78 -15.89
CA PHE A 493 -16.94 6.76 -15.12
C PHE A 493 -16.94 8.17 -15.76
N LEU A 494 -16.09 8.40 -16.77
CA LEU A 494 -16.07 9.62 -17.58
C LEU A 494 -16.87 9.51 -18.89
N ASP A 495 -17.52 8.37 -19.16
CA ASP A 495 -18.32 8.19 -20.38
C ASP A 495 -19.57 9.09 -20.36
N PRO A 496 -20.02 9.62 -21.53
CA PRO A 496 -21.09 10.63 -21.62
C PRO A 496 -22.45 10.16 -21.10
N ASP A 497 -22.67 8.85 -20.94
CA ASP A 497 -23.88 8.26 -20.35
C ASP A 497 -23.90 8.31 -18.81
N CYS A 498 -22.99 9.06 -18.17
CA CYS A 498 -23.07 9.37 -16.75
C CYS A 498 -23.90 10.66 -16.59
N ASP A 499 -24.94 10.65 -15.75
CA ASP A 499 -25.84 11.78 -15.49
C ASP A 499 -25.15 13.06 -14.94
N GLU A 500 -23.82 13.06 -14.79
CA GLU A 500 -23.02 14.21 -14.41
C GLU A 500 -22.26 14.79 -15.61
N LYS A 501 -22.56 16.04 -15.94
CA LYS A 501 -21.71 16.87 -16.81
C LYS A 501 -20.31 16.97 -16.18
N LEU A 502 -19.27 16.89 -17.00
CA LEU A 502 -17.88 17.09 -16.55
C LEU A 502 -17.67 18.52 -16.01
N PHE A 503 -18.44 19.46 -16.57
CA PHE A 503 -18.62 20.83 -16.08
C PHE A 503 -19.87 20.91 -15.19
N ASP A 504 -19.69 21.07 -13.88
CA ASP A 504 -20.74 21.69 -13.07
C ASP A 504 -20.52 23.21 -13.16
N ASP A 505 -21.60 23.96 -13.42
CA ASP A 505 -21.58 25.42 -13.44
C ASP A 505 -20.88 25.95 -12.18
N ALA A 506 -19.87 26.79 -12.39
CA ALA A 506 -19.01 27.35 -11.37
C ALA A 506 -19.83 28.06 -10.26
N SER A 507 -20.13 27.33 -9.18
CA SER A 507 -20.66 27.93 -7.94
C SER A 507 -20.37 27.12 -6.67
N GLU A 508 -19.73 25.94 -6.73
CA GLU A 508 -19.33 25.22 -5.51
C GLU A 508 -17.81 25.14 -5.33
N GLY A 509 -17.32 26.01 -4.44
CA GLY A 509 -16.23 25.72 -3.51
C GLY A 509 -14.88 25.41 -4.13
N SER A 510 -14.15 26.44 -4.54
CA SER A 510 -12.69 26.36 -4.60
C SER A 510 -12.15 25.93 -3.23
N PHE A 511 -11.60 24.72 -3.12
CA PHE A 511 -10.77 24.35 -1.98
C PHE A 511 -9.49 25.19 -2.03
N SER A 512 -9.47 26.27 -1.25
CA SER A 512 -8.26 27.00 -0.88
C SER A 512 -7.97 26.70 0.59
N PRO A 513 -6.76 26.24 0.97
CA PRO A 513 -6.26 26.44 2.31
C PRO A 513 -5.70 27.87 2.38
N ASP A 514 -6.33 28.70 3.19
CA ASP A 514 -5.94 30.06 3.59
C ASP A 514 -5.78 31.12 2.48
N SER A 515 -6.71 32.10 2.46
CA SER A 515 -6.44 33.54 2.69
C SER A 515 -7.59 34.42 2.18
N ASP A 516 -8.10 35.27 3.06
CA ASP A 516 -8.93 36.43 2.75
C ASP A 516 -8.18 37.44 1.85
N LEU A 517 -8.71 37.74 0.65
CA LEU A 517 -8.76 39.10 0.10
C LEU A 517 -9.64 39.15 -1.16
N GLY A 518 -10.66 40.01 -1.14
CA GLY A 518 -11.56 40.23 -2.28
C GLY A 518 -10.92 41.03 -3.42
N GLY A 519 -11.39 40.76 -4.64
CA GLY A 519 -11.10 41.52 -5.84
C GLY A 519 -12.01 41.11 -6.99
N TYR A 520 -12.84 42.05 -7.44
CA TYR A 520 -13.74 41.96 -8.61
C TYR A 520 -12.96 41.86 -9.93
N LEU A 521 -13.50 41.16 -10.93
CA LEU A 521 -13.28 41.32 -12.39
C LEU A 521 -14.33 40.44 -13.09
N GLU A 522 -15.43 41.00 -13.63
CA GLU A 522 -15.63 41.65 -14.93
C GLU A 522 -15.74 40.65 -16.11
N ASP A 523 -16.96 40.59 -16.64
CA ASP A 523 -17.46 39.71 -17.70
C ASP A 523 -16.74 39.92 -19.03
N THR A 524 -16.39 38.84 -19.75
CA THR A 524 -16.18 38.90 -21.20
C THR A 524 -16.71 37.65 -21.88
N TYR A 525 -17.54 37.90 -22.89
CA TYR A 525 -18.41 36.99 -23.61
C TYR A 525 -17.68 35.88 -24.39
N ASN A 526 -18.23 34.67 -24.30
CA ASN A 526 -17.91 33.50 -25.12
C ASN A 526 -18.30 33.74 -26.59
N GLN A 527 -17.34 33.61 -27.50
CA GLN A 527 -17.58 33.34 -28.91
C GLN A 527 -17.41 31.83 -29.14
N VAL A 528 -18.52 31.18 -29.47
CA VAL A 528 -18.65 29.74 -29.68
C VAL A 528 -18.04 29.36 -31.03
N THR A 529 -17.07 28.45 -31.01
CA THR A 529 -16.62 27.68 -32.19
C THR A 529 -16.83 26.19 -31.94
N GLU A 530 -17.06 25.46 -33.02
CA GLU A 530 -17.67 24.13 -33.11
C GLU A 530 -16.99 23.03 -32.27
N SER A 531 -17.82 22.37 -31.44
CA SER A 531 -17.68 21.04 -30.81
C SER A 531 -16.27 20.47 -30.55
N GLU A 532 -15.56 21.02 -29.57
CA GLU A 532 -14.54 20.25 -28.84
C GLU A 532 -15.24 19.23 -27.91
N ASP A 533 -14.72 18.00 -27.82
CA ASP A 533 -15.21 16.97 -26.89
C ASP A 533 -15.21 17.54 -25.46
N GLU A 534 -16.28 17.31 -24.69
CA GLU A 534 -16.41 17.79 -23.31
C GLU A 534 -15.22 17.35 -22.44
N LEU A 535 -14.67 16.17 -22.72
CA LEU A 535 -13.46 15.66 -22.07
C LEU A 535 -12.22 16.50 -22.41
N ASP A 536 -12.10 16.95 -23.66
CA ASP A 536 -11.00 17.79 -24.12
C ASP A 536 -11.06 19.16 -23.45
N GLN A 537 -12.24 19.77 -23.40
CA GLN A 537 -12.44 21.03 -22.70
C GLN A 537 -12.12 20.88 -21.21
N TYR A 538 -12.54 19.78 -20.57
CA TYR A 538 -12.26 19.52 -19.17
C TYR A 538 -10.75 19.38 -18.89
N ILE A 539 -10.05 18.58 -19.70
CA ILE A 539 -8.59 18.41 -19.57
C ILE A 539 -7.87 19.73 -19.83
N ASN A 540 -8.26 20.49 -20.86
CA ASN A 540 -7.69 21.80 -21.17
C ASN A 540 -7.90 22.80 -20.01
N HIS A 541 -9.10 22.84 -19.44
CA HIS A 541 -9.41 23.65 -18.26
C HIS A 541 -8.55 23.24 -17.05
N LEU A 542 -8.37 21.93 -16.80
CA LEU A 542 -7.48 21.45 -15.73
C LEU A 542 -6.02 21.86 -15.98
N LEU A 543 -5.53 21.74 -17.21
CA LEU A 543 -4.17 22.16 -17.56
C LEU A 543 -3.96 23.65 -17.29
N GLN A 544 -4.91 24.50 -17.70
CA GLN A 544 -4.84 25.95 -17.49
C GLN A 544 -4.96 26.33 -16.00
N SER A 545 -5.98 25.82 -15.31
CA SER A 545 -6.23 26.14 -13.89
C SER A 545 -5.11 25.65 -12.96
N THR A 546 -4.49 24.52 -13.28
CA THR A 546 -3.33 24.03 -12.53
C THR A 546 -2.02 24.73 -12.90
N SER A 547 -1.86 25.22 -14.12
CA SER A 547 -0.66 26.00 -14.51
C SER A 547 -0.57 27.38 -13.85
N LEU A 548 -1.71 28.02 -13.59
CA LEU A 548 -1.78 29.38 -13.01
C LEU A 548 -1.52 29.40 -11.50
N LYS A 549 -1.67 28.26 -10.81
CA LYS A 549 -1.33 28.08 -9.40
C LYS A 549 0.14 27.66 -9.22
N CYS A 550 1.04 28.23 -10.01
CA CYS A 550 2.46 28.04 -9.81
C CYS A 550 2.88 28.86 -8.58
N TYR A 551 3.15 28.20 -7.45
CA TYR A 551 3.70 28.85 -6.25
C TYR A 551 5.16 29.26 -6.40
N LEU A 552 5.71 29.12 -7.62
CA LEU A 552 7.10 29.43 -7.95
C LEU A 552 7.18 30.85 -8.49
N PRO A 553 8.14 31.67 -8.02
CA PRO A 553 8.38 32.96 -8.63
C PRO A 553 8.78 32.79 -10.11
N PRO A 554 8.30 33.66 -11.01
CA PRO A 554 8.65 33.58 -12.42
C PRO A 554 10.17 33.77 -12.60
N LEU A 555 10.79 32.91 -13.42
CA LEU A 555 12.20 33.02 -13.80
C LEU A 555 12.37 34.21 -14.76
N CYS A 556 12.48 35.44 -14.22
CA CYS A 556 12.77 36.62 -15.02
C CYS A 556 14.29 36.76 -15.21
N LYS A 557 14.82 36.29 -16.35
CA LYS A 557 16.21 36.55 -16.75
C LYS A 557 16.29 37.86 -17.52
N LYS A 558 16.37 39.00 -16.81
CA LYS A 558 16.84 40.27 -17.40
C LYS A 558 18.31 40.45 -17.08
N THR A 559 19.06 40.93 -18.07
CA THR A 559 20.53 40.94 -18.13
C THR A 559 21.22 41.97 -17.22
N GLU A 560 20.48 42.70 -16.37
CA GLU A 560 21.05 43.84 -15.62
C GLU A 560 20.86 43.83 -14.10
N ASP A 561 20.19 42.83 -13.51
CA ASP A 561 20.11 42.71 -12.04
C ASP A 561 20.82 41.46 -11.54
N SER A 562 22.05 41.63 -11.04
CA SER A 562 22.92 40.55 -10.56
C SER A 562 22.51 39.94 -9.21
N HIS A 563 21.27 40.14 -8.74
CA HIS A 563 20.80 39.59 -7.46
C HIS A 563 19.32 39.19 -7.44
N VAL A 564 18.84 38.33 -8.34
CA VAL A 564 17.64 37.51 -8.08
C VAL A 564 17.72 36.20 -8.89
N PHE A 565 17.81 35.07 -8.17
CA PHE A 565 17.64 33.67 -8.61
C PHE A 565 18.25 33.26 -9.98
N SER A 566 19.57 33.12 -10.00
CA SER A 566 20.26 32.25 -10.96
C SER A 566 20.10 30.77 -10.56
N ALA A 567 19.99 29.86 -11.53
CA ALA A 567 19.91 28.40 -11.39
C ALA A 567 21.23 27.75 -10.87
N ILE A 568 21.96 28.47 -10.01
CA ILE A 568 23.22 28.07 -9.37
C ILE A 568 22.99 27.69 -7.90
N HIS A 569 21.84 28.02 -7.34
CA HIS A 569 21.52 27.68 -5.95
C HIS A 569 21.11 26.22 -5.83
N SER A 570 22.09 25.39 -5.48
CA SER A 570 21.91 24.04 -4.94
C SER A 570 20.76 24.03 -3.92
N THR A 571 19.99 22.94 -3.83
CA THR A 571 18.93 22.69 -2.83
C THR A 571 19.32 23.12 -1.40
N ARG A 572 20.62 23.10 -1.10
CA ARG A 572 21.25 23.62 0.13
C ARG A 572 20.97 25.11 0.38
N ASP A 573 21.03 25.96 -0.63
CA ASP A 573 20.84 27.41 -0.53
C ASP A 573 19.37 27.75 -0.31
N ILE A 574 18.47 27.00 -0.96
CA ILE A 574 17.01 27.12 -0.75
C ILE A 574 16.66 26.74 0.69
N LEU A 575 17.19 25.63 1.20
CA LEU A 575 16.98 25.20 2.59
C LEU A 575 17.62 26.17 3.60
N SER A 576 18.77 26.76 3.28
CA SER A 576 19.42 27.77 4.11
C SER A 576 18.59 29.05 4.20
N VAL A 577 18.02 29.51 3.09
CA VAL A 577 17.15 30.69 3.05
C VAL A 577 15.84 30.43 3.82
N MET A 578 15.23 29.26 3.65
CA MET A 578 14.03 28.87 4.40
C MET A 578 14.29 28.72 5.92
N ALA A 579 15.45 28.22 6.32
CA ALA A 579 15.84 28.14 7.73
C ALA A 579 16.05 29.54 8.34
N LYS A 580 16.71 30.45 7.61
CA LYS A 580 16.89 31.85 8.03
C LYS A 580 15.56 32.60 8.14
N ALA A 581 14.63 32.39 7.21
CA ALA A 581 13.30 32.99 7.26
C ALA A 581 12.47 32.52 8.47
N LYS A 582 12.80 31.35 9.05
CA LYS A 582 12.21 30.82 10.29
C LYS A 582 13.03 31.12 11.56
N GLY A 583 14.06 31.97 11.47
CA GLY A 583 14.89 32.36 12.61
C GLY A 583 15.82 31.27 13.14
N LEU A 584 16.09 30.22 12.35
CA LEU A 584 16.98 29.13 12.72
C LEU A 584 18.37 29.37 12.11
N GLU A 585 19.38 29.64 12.95
CA GLU A 585 20.79 29.67 12.53
C GLU A 585 21.33 28.23 12.45
N ILE A 586 21.58 27.73 11.24
CA ILE A 586 22.20 26.43 11.03
C ILE A 586 23.72 26.62 10.93
N PRO A 587 24.55 26.02 11.82
CA PRO A 587 25.99 26.09 11.71
C PRO A 587 26.50 25.36 10.47
N PHE A 588 27.56 25.91 9.88
CA PHE A 588 28.17 25.42 8.64
C PHE A 588 28.89 24.08 8.87
N VAL A 589 28.20 22.97 8.61
CA VAL A 589 28.80 21.63 8.59
C VAL A 589 28.75 21.10 7.14
N PRO A 590 29.87 20.63 6.56
CA PRO A 590 29.84 20.01 5.25
C PRO A 590 29.04 18.70 5.34
N MET A 591 27.86 18.65 4.71
CA MET A 591 27.17 17.38 4.45
C MET A 591 27.90 16.64 3.32
N THR A 592 29.05 16.06 3.67
CA THR A 592 29.45 14.81 3.02
C THR A 592 28.75 13.72 3.81
N LEU A 593 27.89 12.93 3.16
CA LEU A 593 27.51 11.64 3.73
C LEU A 593 28.79 10.83 3.89
N PRO A 594 29.20 10.45 5.10
CA PRO A 594 30.32 9.56 5.27
C PRO A 594 29.86 8.19 4.77
N THR A 595 30.35 7.76 3.62
CA THR A 595 30.16 6.39 3.10
C THR A 595 30.83 5.31 3.96
N LYS A 596 31.27 5.62 5.19
CA LYS A 596 31.97 4.72 6.11
C LYS A 596 31.25 4.42 7.44
N VAL A 597 29.96 4.74 7.60
CA VAL A 597 29.19 4.36 8.82
C VAL A 597 27.99 3.43 8.54
N LEU A 598 28.02 2.69 7.43
CA LEU A 598 27.04 1.61 7.15
C LEU A 598 27.66 0.21 7.12
N SER A 599 28.75 -0.05 7.85
CA SER A 599 29.42 -1.37 7.85
C SER A 599 29.49 -2.11 9.19
N ALA A 600 28.97 -1.58 10.29
CA ALA A 600 28.86 -2.34 11.55
C ALA A 600 27.42 -2.84 11.73
N HIS A 601 27.14 -4.04 11.20
CA HIS A 601 25.94 -4.91 11.35
C HIS A 601 25.36 -5.47 10.04
N ARG A 602 26.17 -5.61 8.98
CA ARG A 602 25.96 -6.70 8.00
C ARG A 602 26.84 -7.89 8.39
N LYS A 603 26.30 -8.85 9.14
CA LYS A 603 26.81 -10.22 9.09
C LYS A 603 26.42 -10.77 7.71
N SER A 604 27.40 -10.82 6.80
CA SER A 604 27.27 -11.43 5.50
C SER A 604 27.07 -12.95 5.62
N LEU A 605 25.97 -13.42 5.03
CA LEU A 605 25.87 -14.60 4.17
C LEU A 605 26.98 -15.67 4.33
N ASN A 606 26.63 -16.77 4.98
CA ASN A 606 27.33 -18.05 4.79
C ASN A 606 26.75 -18.75 3.55
N LEU A 607 27.43 -18.62 2.42
CA LEU A 607 27.36 -19.58 1.33
C LEU A 607 28.76 -20.18 1.16
N VAL A 608 28.89 -21.37 1.72
CA VAL A 608 29.77 -22.51 1.35
C VAL A 608 31.09 -22.17 0.64
N ASP A 609 32.18 -22.28 1.40
CA ASP A 609 33.55 -22.37 0.89
C ASP A 609 33.72 -23.54 -0.08
N SER A 610 34.27 -23.26 -1.26
CA SER A 610 34.86 -24.27 -2.16
C SER A 610 36.36 -23.99 -2.28
N PRO A 611 37.25 -24.97 -1.99
CA PRO A 611 38.68 -24.72 -1.91
C PRO A 611 39.35 -24.77 -3.30
N GLN A 612 40.15 -23.75 -3.62
CA GLN A 612 41.09 -23.78 -4.76
C GLN A 612 42.43 -24.47 -4.39
N PRO A 613 43.13 -25.08 -5.36
CA PRO A 613 44.12 -26.13 -5.12
C PRO A 613 45.55 -25.61 -4.90
N LEU A 614 46.27 -26.26 -3.98
CA LEU A 614 47.72 -26.15 -3.81
C LEU A 614 48.46 -27.14 -4.71
N LEU A 615 49.46 -26.64 -5.45
CA LEU A 615 50.35 -27.41 -6.31
C LEU A 615 51.36 -28.27 -5.52
N LYS A 616 51.41 -29.55 -5.89
CA LYS A 616 52.53 -30.52 -5.85
C LYS A 616 53.12 -30.95 -4.49
N LYS A 617 52.83 -32.22 -4.14
CA LYS A 617 53.87 -33.27 -4.08
C LYS A 617 53.25 -34.65 -4.33
N VAL A 618 53.84 -35.37 -5.28
CA VAL A 618 53.51 -36.74 -5.68
C VAL A 618 53.93 -37.72 -4.58
N LYS A 619 53.07 -38.68 -4.23
CA LYS A 619 53.41 -40.10 -4.01
C LYS A 619 52.14 -40.97 -3.97
N TYR A 620 52.21 -42.09 -4.69
CA TYR A 620 51.22 -43.14 -4.91
C TYR A 620 50.66 -43.77 -3.61
N LEU A 621 49.38 -44.15 -3.61
CA LEU A 621 48.90 -45.53 -3.46
C LEU A 621 47.36 -45.63 -3.51
N GLU A 622 46.91 -46.79 -3.99
CA GLU A 622 45.59 -47.16 -4.49
C GLU A 622 44.53 -47.37 -3.41
N SER A 623 43.26 -47.46 -3.86
CA SER A 623 42.29 -48.56 -3.55
C SER A 623 40.93 -48.22 -2.93
N LEU A 624 39.87 -48.66 -3.66
CA LEU A 624 38.49 -49.09 -3.31
C LEU A 624 37.50 -48.09 -2.67
N PHE A 625 36.36 -47.74 -3.30
CA PHE A 625 35.09 -48.47 -3.57
C PHE A 625 34.05 -48.47 -2.42
N PHE A 626 32.80 -48.07 -2.76
CA PHE A 626 31.50 -48.23 -2.05
C PHE A 626 31.33 -47.42 -0.74
N PHE A 627 30.23 -46.71 -0.45
CA PHE A 627 28.82 -46.76 -0.86
C PHE A 627 28.23 -45.35 -1.01
#